data_AF-A0AAW0ZBH1-F1
#
_entry.id   AF-A0AAW0ZBH1-F1
#
_cell.length_a   1.000
_cell.length_b   1.000
_cell.length_c   1.000
_cell.angle_alpha   90.00
_cell.angle_beta   90.00
_cell.angle_gamma   90.00
#
_symmetry.space_group_name_H-M   'P 1'
#
loop_
_entity.id
_entity.type
_entity.pdbx_description
1 polymer ?
#
loop_
_entity_poly.entity_id
_entity_poly.type
_entity_poly.pdbx_seq_one_letter_code
_entity_poly.pdbx_strand_id
1 'polypeptide(L)'
;MADDERKRLEDEKKRKQAETDRKRAEVRARLEEASKAKKAKKGFMTPDRKKKLRLLLRKKAAEELKKEQERKAAERRRIIEERCGKPKNVDDASEDDLREICQMYYDRVYLCEGQKWDLEREVRKRDYEISDLNSQVNDLRGKFMKPTLKKVSKYENKFAKLQKKAAEFNFRNQLKQVKKKEFTLEEEDKEPKKSEKAEWQTKK
;
A
#
# COMPACT_ATOMS: atom_id res chain seq x y z
N MET A 1 5.00 52.46 -25.61
CA MET A 1 5.98 51.37 -25.35
C MET A 1 5.49 50.39 -24.29
N ALA A 2 5.11 50.83 -23.08
CA ALA A 2 4.62 49.93 -22.02
C ALA A 2 3.26 49.26 -22.30
N ASP A 3 2.34 49.94 -22.99
CA ASP A 3 1.01 49.39 -23.30
C ASP A 3 1.03 48.33 -24.42
N ASP A 4 1.91 48.50 -25.42
CA ASP A 4 2.09 47.50 -26.48
C ASP A 4 2.74 46.21 -25.95
N GLU A 5 3.64 46.34 -24.98
CA GLU A 5 4.27 45.20 -24.31
C GLU A 5 3.26 44.43 -23.44
N ARG A 6 2.39 45.15 -22.72
CA ARG A 6 1.27 44.54 -21.97
C ARG A 6 0.29 43.80 -22.88
N LYS A 7 -0.06 44.39 -24.03
CA LYS A 7 -0.97 43.77 -25.01
C LYS A 7 -0.39 42.48 -25.62
N ARG A 8 0.90 42.48 -25.95
CA ARG A 8 1.61 41.28 -26.42
C ARG A 8 1.64 40.16 -25.36
N LEU A 9 1.90 40.52 -24.10
CA LEU A 9 1.89 39.57 -22.98
C LEU A 9 0.49 38.99 -22.71
N GLU A 10 -0.57 39.77 -22.86
CA GLU A 10 -1.96 39.29 -22.74
C GLU A 10 -2.37 38.36 -23.88
N ASP A 11 -2.00 38.70 -25.11
CA ASP A 11 -2.29 37.85 -26.28
C ASP A 11 -1.52 36.52 -26.22
N GLU A 12 -0.28 36.54 -25.74
CA GLU A 12 0.50 35.32 -25.52
C GLU A 12 -0.11 34.45 -24.39
N LYS A 13 -0.58 35.06 -23.29
CA LYS A 13 -1.32 34.35 -22.23
C LYS A 13 -2.61 33.74 -22.76
N LYS A 14 -3.40 34.47 -23.57
CA LYS A 14 -4.62 33.95 -24.19
C LYS A 14 -4.34 32.79 -25.14
N ARG A 15 -3.27 32.86 -25.93
CA ARG A 15 -2.85 31.76 -26.83
C ARG A 15 -2.44 30.52 -26.03
N LYS A 16 -1.62 30.68 -24.98
CA LYS A 16 -1.24 29.59 -24.08
C LYS A 16 -2.44 28.97 -23.38
N GLN A 17 -3.37 29.81 -22.93
CA GLN A 17 -4.59 29.37 -22.25
C GLN A 17 -5.52 28.59 -23.21
N ALA A 18 -5.74 29.09 -24.43
CA ALA A 18 -6.50 28.40 -25.46
C ALA A 18 -5.87 27.05 -25.86
N GLU A 19 -4.54 26.98 -25.95
CA GLU A 19 -3.84 25.72 -26.22
C GLU A 19 -4.00 24.72 -25.08
N THR A 20 -3.87 25.16 -23.82
CA THR A 20 -4.11 24.29 -22.65
C THR A 20 -5.55 23.82 -22.56
N ASP A 21 -6.52 24.67 -22.89
CA ASP A 21 -7.94 24.30 -22.85
C ASP A 21 -8.31 23.35 -24.01
N ARG A 22 -7.69 23.50 -25.19
CA ARG A 22 -7.78 22.52 -26.28
C ARG A 22 -7.24 21.15 -25.85
N LYS A 23 -6.05 21.11 -25.24
CA LYS A 23 -5.44 19.87 -24.71
C LYS A 23 -6.31 19.23 -23.62
N ARG A 24 -6.88 20.03 -22.71
CA ARG A 24 -7.83 19.56 -21.67
C ARG A 24 -9.10 18.98 -22.28
N ALA A 25 -9.66 19.62 -23.31
CA ALA A 25 -10.85 19.15 -24.01
C ALA A 25 -10.59 17.82 -24.74
N GLU A 26 -9.45 17.70 -25.40
CA GLU A 26 -9.00 16.47 -26.07
C GLU A 26 -8.81 15.32 -25.08
N VAL A 27 -8.13 15.57 -23.95
CA VAL A 27 -7.95 14.57 -22.88
C VAL A 27 -9.30 14.13 -22.30
N ARG A 28 -10.24 15.07 -22.09
CA ARG A 28 -11.60 14.75 -21.65
C ARG A 28 -12.37 13.93 -22.67
N ALA A 29 -12.33 14.31 -23.94
CA ALA A 29 -12.99 13.56 -25.01
C ALA A 29 -12.46 12.13 -25.11
N ARG A 30 -11.13 11.95 -25.03
CA ARG A 30 -10.48 10.64 -25.02
C ARG A 30 -10.88 9.80 -23.78
N LEU A 31 -10.97 10.42 -22.61
CA LEU A 31 -11.43 9.74 -21.39
C LEU A 31 -12.91 9.34 -21.48
N GLU A 32 -13.76 10.18 -22.08
CA GLU A 32 -15.17 9.91 -22.28
C GLU A 32 -15.39 8.79 -23.29
N GLU A 33 -14.66 8.80 -24.41
CA GLU A 33 -14.66 7.74 -25.42
C GLU A 33 -14.18 6.40 -24.85
N ALA A 34 -13.10 6.39 -24.07
CA ALA A 34 -12.63 5.19 -23.36
C ALA A 34 -13.66 4.69 -22.33
N SER A 35 -14.47 5.58 -21.75
CA SER A 35 -15.56 5.21 -20.84
C SER A 35 -16.76 4.59 -21.58
N LYS A 36 -17.07 5.08 -22.79
CA LYS A 36 -18.12 4.54 -23.67
C LYS A 36 -17.72 3.17 -24.21
N ALA A 37 -16.46 3.00 -24.65
CA ALA A 37 -15.92 1.72 -25.13
C ALA A 37 -15.97 0.60 -24.06
N LYS A 38 -15.88 0.93 -22.75
CA LYS A 38 -16.00 -0.04 -21.67
C LYS A 38 -17.42 -0.61 -21.48
N LYS A 39 -18.46 0.04 -22.01
CA LYS A 39 -19.86 -0.44 -21.92
C LYS A 39 -20.19 -1.47 -23.01
N ALA A 40 -19.40 -1.57 -24.08
CA ALA A 40 -19.74 -2.36 -25.26
C ALA A 40 -19.35 -3.86 -25.22
N LYS A 41 -18.55 -4.33 -24.26
CA LYS A 41 -18.17 -5.76 -24.18
C LYS A 41 -19.14 -6.58 -23.32
N LYS A 42 -20.26 -6.99 -23.93
CA LYS A 42 -21.16 -8.06 -23.49
C LYS A 42 -20.65 -9.38 -24.09
N GLY A 43 -20.24 -10.36 -23.27
CA GLY A 43 -20.10 -11.75 -23.74
C GLY A 43 -18.76 -12.48 -23.61
N PHE A 44 -18.10 -12.47 -22.43
CA PHE A 44 -17.05 -13.49 -22.16
C PHE A 44 -17.11 -14.10 -20.76
N MET A 45 -17.81 -13.48 -19.81
CA MET A 45 -17.83 -13.87 -18.40
C MET A 45 -19.14 -13.48 -17.74
N THR A 46 -19.69 -14.34 -16.88
CA THR A 46 -20.80 -13.95 -16.01
C THR A 46 -20.36 -12.82 -15.07
N PRO A 47 -21.23 -11.84 -14.77
CA PRO A 47 -20.91 -10.73 -13.86
C PRO A 47 -20.35 -11.20 -12.50
N ASP A 48 -20.86 -12.30 -11.96
CA ASP A 48 -20.41 -12.89 -10.70
C ASP A 48 -18.99 -13.45 -10.79
N ARG A 49 -18.66 -14.18 -11.86
CA ARG A 49 -17.29 -14.68 -12.08
C ARG A 49 -16.32 -13.50 -12.22
N LYS A 50 -16.73 -12.40 -12.87
CA LYS A 50 -15.90 -11.19 -13.04
C LYS A 50 -15.68 -10.48 -11.71
N LYS A 51 -16.70 -10.43 -10.84
CA LYS A 51 -16.60 -9.89 -9.48
C LYS A 51 -15.67 -10.74 -8.61
N LYS A 52 -15.82 -12.07 -8.64
CA LYS A 52 -14.95 -13.02 -7.92
C LYS A 52 -13.49 -12.89 -8.38
N LEU A 53 -13.25 -12.80 -9.69
CA LEU A 53 -11.89 -12.63 -10.22
C LEU A 53 -11.25 -11.31 -9.78
N ARG A 54 -11.97 -10.18 -9.83
CA ARG A 54 -11.47 -8.90 -9.32
C ARG A 54 -11.14 -8.94 -7.83
N LEU A 55 -11.93 -9.67 -7.04
CA LEU A 55 -11.65 -9.86 -5.62
C LEU A 55 -10.36 -10.67 -5.42
N LEU A 56 -10.21 -11.77 -6.15
CA LEU A 56 -8.99 -12.60 -6.10
C LEU A 56 -7.75 -11.82 -6.53
N LEU A 57 -7.84 -11.02 -7.59
CA LEU A 57 -6.73 -10.17 -8.03
C LEU A 57 -6.32 -9.13 -6.99
N ARG A 58 -7.28 -8.49 -6.30
CA ARG A 58 -6.96 -7.55 -5.22
C ARG A 58 -6.39 -8.25 -3.99
N LYS A 59 -6.90 -9.43 -3.64
CA LYS A 59 -6.36 -10.25 -2.55
C LYS A 59 -4.92 -10.65 -2.83
N LYS A 60 -4.65 -11.18 -4.04
CA LYS A 60 -3.29 -11.52 -4.48
C LYS A 60 -2.38 -10.28 -4.51
N ALA A 61 -2.86 -9.15 -5.03
CA ALA A 61 -2.06 -7.91 -5.03
C ALA A 61 -1.74 -7.42 -3.61
N ALA A 62 -2.67 -7.54 -2.65
CA ALA A 62 -2.42 -7.18 -1.27
C ALA A 62 -1.44 -8.15 -0.58
N GLU A 63 -1.55 -9.44 -0.87
CA GLU A 63 -0.64 -10.47 -0.37
C GLU A 63 0.79 -10.27 -0.91
N GLU A 64 0.94 -10.06 -2.22
CA GLU A 64 2.24 -9.78 -2.85
C GLU A 64 2.85 -8.47 -2.33
N LEU A 65 2.04 -7.43 -2.12
CA LEU A 65 2.50 -6.17 -1.52
C LEU A 65 3.05 -6.39 -0.10
N LYS A 66 2.37 -7.21 0.72
CA LYS A 66 2.84 -7.55 2.06
C LYS A 66 4.13 -8.37 2.02
N LYS A 67 4.19 -9.36 1.13
CA LYS A 67 5.38 -10.20 0.93
C LYS A 67 6.59 -9.38 0.47
N GLU A 68 6.38 -8.41 -0.42
CA GLU A 68 7.43 -7.49 -0.86
C GLU A 68 7.91 -6.58 0.28
N GLN A 69 7.00 -6.07 1.13
CA GLN A 69 7.35 -5.29 2.32
C GLN A 69 8.19 -6.11 3.29
N GLU A 70 7.81 -7.36 3.55
CA GLU A 70 8.56 -8.28 4.41
C GLU A 70 9.96 -8.57 3.83
N ARG A 71 10.05 -8.84 2.52
CA ARG A 71 11.34 -9.02 1.82
C ARG A 71 12.22 -7.78 1.92
N LYS A 72 11.66 -6.58 1.70
CA LYS A 72 12.40 -5.32 1.79
C LYS A 72 12.85 -5.03 3.23
N ALA A 73 12.03 -5.37 4.22
CA ALA A 73 12.39 -5.24 5.63
C ALA A 73 13.50 -6.21 6.04
N ALA A 74 13.45 -7.46 5.56
CA ALA A 74 14.51 -8.45 5.78
C ALA A 74 15.83 -8.01 5.13
N GLU A 75 15.79 -7.57 3.87
CA GLU A 75 16.98 -7.06 3.18
C GLU A 75 17.54 -5.80 3.88
N ARG A 76 16.67 -4.90 4.35
CA ARG A 76 17.10 -3.75 5.17
C ARG A 76 17.84 -4.20 6.43
N ARG A 77 17.37 -5.24 7.12
CA ARG A 77 18.06 -5.77 8.31
C ARG A 77 19.41 -6.36 7.94
N ARG A 78 19.48 -7.17 6.88
CA ARG A 78 20.72 -7.76 6.38
C ARG A 78 21.76 -6.69 6.03
N ILE A 79 21.37 -5.64 5.31
CA ILE A 79 22.27 -4.54 4.93
C ILE A 79 22.75 -3.78 6.16
N ILE A 80 21.89 -3.56 7.17
CA ILE A 80 22.29 -2.91 8.42
C ILE A 80 23.32 -3.77 9.17
N GLU A 81 23.09 -5.07 9.27
CA GLU A 81 24.01 -6.00 9.92
C GLU A 81 25.36 -6.04 9.21
N GLU A 82 25.36 -6.12 7.88
CA GLU A 82 26.58 -6.09 7.06
C GLU A 82 27.35 -4.77 7.21
N ARG A 83 26.65 -3.62 7.20
CA ARG A 83 27.29 -2.31 7.31
C ARG A 83 27.78 -2.02 8.72
N CYS A 84 26.95 -2.23 9.74
CA CYS A 84 27.28 -1.87 11.12
C CYS A 84 28.22 -2.89 11.77
N GLY A 85 28.20 -4.15 11.32
CA GLY A 85 29.05 -5.20 11.87
C GLY A 85 28.77 -5.49 13.35
N LYS A 86 29.75 -6.11 14.01
CA LYS A 86 29.70 -6.37 15.46
C LYS A 86 30.14 -5.13 16.24
N PRO A 87 29.54 -4.88 17.43
CA PRO A 87 30.02 -3.82 18.32
C PRO A 87 31.49 -4.06 18.69
N LYS A 88 32.26 -2.97 18.80
CA LYS A 88 33.65 -3.04 19.26
C LYS A 88 33.69 -3.44 20.74
N ASN A 89 34.69 -4.22 21.14
CA ASN A 89 34.88 -4.61 22.54
C ASN A 89 35.37 -3.39 23.33
N VAL A 90 34.62 -3.00 24.35
CA VAL A 90 34.91 -1.88 25.25
C VAL A 90 35.23 -2.34 26.66
N ASP A 91 34.91 -3.58 27.01
CA ASP A 91 35.02 -4.09 28.38
C ASP A 91 36.46 -4.55 28.69
N ASP A 92 37.18 -5.08 27.69
CA ASP A 92 38.56 -5.56 27.83
C ASP A 92 39.60 -4.62 27.19
N ALA A 93 39.20 -3.42 26.76
CA ALA A 93 40.05 -2.50 26.01
C ALA A 93 40.90 -1.61 26.94
N SER A 94 42.13 -1.28 26.51
CA SER A 94 42.98 -0.32 27.23
C SER A 94 42.47 1.12 27.05
N GLU A 95 42.94 2.06 27.86
CA GLU A 95 42.52 3.47 27.75
C GLU A 95 42.85 4.09 26.38
N ASP A 96 43.99 3.73 25.81
CA ASP A 96 44.39 4.20 24.48
C ASP A 96 43.52 3.57 23.38
N ASP A 97 43.20 2.27 23.47
CA ASP A 97 42.28 1.60 22.55
C ASP A 97 40.87 2.22 22.61
N LEU A 98 40.40 2.58 23.80
CA LEU A 98 39.10 3.24 23.99
C LEU A 98 39.06 4.60 23.29
N ARG A 99 40.13 5.39 23.38
CA ARG A 99 40.23 6.68 22.68
C ARG A 99 40.20 6.50 21.17
N GLU A 100 40.92 5.52 20.64
CA GLU A 100 40.90 5.19 19.20
C GLU A 100 39.50 4.77 18.74
N ILE A 101 38.84 3.88 19.49
CA ILE A 101 37.47 3.44 19.21
C ILE A 101 36.50 4.63 19.16
N CYS A 102 36.59 5.56 20.11
CA CYS A 102 35.77 6.77 20.14
C CYS A 102 35.99 7.63 18.88
N GLN A 103 37.25 7.85 18.48
CA GLN A 103 37.56 8.63 17.28
C GLN A 103 37.04 7.95 16.00
N MET A 104 37.22 6.64 15.87
CA MET A 104 36.72 5.86 14.74
C MET A 104 35.19 5.96 14.60
N TYR A 105 34.45 5.86 15.71
CA TYR A 105 33.00 6.00 15.68
C TYR A 105 32.57 7.43 15.32
N TYR A 106 33.27 8.45 15.83
CA TYR A 106 33.00 9.84 15.49
C TYR A 106 33.16 10.09 13.98
N ASP A 107 34.30 9.70 13.40
CA ASP A 107 34.59 9.88 11.98
C ASP A 107 33.55 9.16 11.11
N ARG A 108 33.16 7.96 11.53
CA ARG A 108 32.14 7.18 10.84
C ARG A 108 30.77 7.83 10.87
N VAL A 109 30.36 8.37 12.02
CA VAL A 109 29.09 9.11 12.15
C VAL A 109 29.11 10.36 11.29
N TYR A 110 30.20 11.12 11.30
CA TYR A 110 30.36 12.32 10.48
C TYR A 110 30.19 12.01 8.98
N LEU A 111 30.85 10.97 8.48
CA LEU A 111 30.71 10.54 7.09
C LEU A 111 29.28 10.08 6.77
N CYS A 112 28.67 9.27 7.64
CA CYS A 112 27.31 8.78 7.45
C CYS A 112 26.28 9.92 7.43
N GLU A 113 26.45 10.96 8.25
CA GLU A 113 25.55 12.11 8.26
C GLU A 113 25.65 12.91 6.95
N GLY A 114 26.87 13.09 6.42
CA GLY A 114 27.06 13.70 5.09
C GLY A 114 26.37 12.91 3.97
N GLN A 115 26.58 11.60 3.93
CA GLN A 115 25.93 10.73 2.94
C GLN A 115 24.39 10.74 3.07
N LYS A 116 23.88 10.76 4.31
CA LYS A 116 22.45 10.86 4.59
C LYS A 116 21.88 12.18 4.05
N TRP A 117 22.56 13.29 4.29
CA TRP A 117 22.13 14.61 3.81
C TRP A 117 21.97 14.64 2.28
N ASP A 118 22.97 14.13 1.55
CA ASP A 118 22.91 14.09 0.08
C ASP A 118 21.74 13.25 -0.42
N LEU A 119 21.52 12.07 0.18
CA LEU A 119 20.39 11.20 -0.15
C LEU A 119 19.03 11.86 0.17
N GLU A 120 18.90 12.51 1.32
CA GLU A 120 17.67 13.22 1.71
C GLU A 120 17.37 14.38 0.78
N ARG A 121 18.39 15.11 0.33
CA ARG A 121 18.26 16.19 -0.64
C ARG A 121 17.78 15.68 -1.99
N GLU A 122 18.32 14.56 -2.47
CA GLU A 122 17.85 13.93 -3.70
C GLU A 122 16.40 13.45 -3.61
N VAL A 123 16.03 12.78 -2.52
CA VAL A 123 14.65 12.32 -2.27
C VAL A 123 13.70 13.51 -2.28
N ARG A 124 14.04 14.58 -1.55
CA ARG A 124 13.22 15.80 -1.50
C ARG A 124 13.06 16.43 -2.89
N LYS A 125 14.12 16.48 -3.71
CA LYS A 125 14.03 16.95 -5.10
C LYS A 125 13.04 16.10 -5.92
N ARG A 126 13.13 14.77 -5.82
CA ARG A 126 12.21 13.87 -6.52
C ARG A 126 10.77 13.99 -6.02
N ASP A 127 10.55 14.22 -4.74
CA ASP A 127 9.21 14.45 -4.18
C ASP A 127 8.59 15.73 -4.76
N TYR A 128 9.37 16.80 -4.90
CA TYR A 128 8.91 18.02 -5.58
C TYR A 128 8.57 17.78 -7.04
N GLU A 129 9.42 17.06 -7.79
CA GLU A 129 9.15 16.70 -9.19
C GLU A 129 7.88 15.85 -9.33
N ILE A 130 7.68 14.86 -8.45
CA ILE A 130 6.45 14.04 -8.43
C ILE A 130 5.23 14.90 -8.13
N SER A 131 5.33 15.83 -7.18
CA SER A 131 4.24 16.75 -6.84
C SER A 131 3.85 17.63 -8.02
N ASP A 132 4.85 18.21 -8.69
CA ASP A 132 4.64 19.05 -9.88
C ASP A 132 4.00 18.25 -11.03
N LEU A 133 4.56 17.08 -11.36
CA LEU A 133 4.00 16.19 -12.38
C LEU A 133 2.56 15.76 -12.05
N ASN A 134 2.26 15.45 -10.78
CA ASN A 134 0.90 15.15 -10.33
C ASN A 134 -0.04 16.34 -10.51
N SER A 135 0.42 17.56 -10.23
CA SER A 135 -0.36 18.78 -10.47
C SER A 135 -0.66 18.97 -11.95
N GLN A 136 0.35 18.84 -12.82
CA GLN A 136 0.19 18.95 -14.27
C GLN A 136 -0.79 17.91 -14.83
N VAL A 137 -0.70 16.65 -14.39
CA VAL A 137 -1.63 15.58 -14.80
C VAL A 137 -3.06 15.89 -14.34
N ASN A 138 -3.23 16.42 -13.13
CA ASN A 138 -4.54 16.80 -12.61
C ASN A 138 -5.15 17.99 -13.36
N ASP A 139 -4.35 19.00 -13.71
CA ASP A 139 -4.79 20.15 -14.48
C ASP A 139 -5.19 19.77 -15.91
N LEU A 140 -4.51 18.80 -16.52
CA LEU A 140 -4.86 18.28 -17.85
C LEU A 140 -6.13 17.40 -17.83
N ARG A 141 -6.31 16.59 -16.79
CA ARG A 141 -7.54 15.80 -16.59
C ARG A 141 -8.73 16.65 -16.16
N GLY A 142 -8.46 17.88 -15.71
CA GLY A 142 -9.41 18.82 -15.13
C GLY A 142 -9.63 18.50 -13.65
N LYS A 143 -9.35 19.49 -12.78
CA LYS A 143 -9.53 19.48 -11.31
C LYS A 143 -10.86 18.88 -10.83
N PHE A 144 -11.89 18.95 -11.68
CA PHE A 144 -13.23 18.41 -11.43
C PHE A 144 -13.63 17.44 -12.56
N MET A 145 -13.08 16.21 -12.56
CA MET A 145 -13.80 15.12 -13.22
C MET A 145 -15.11 14.94 -12.46
N LYS A 146 -16.23 15.45 -12.99
CA LYS A 146 -17.56 15.31 -12.38
C LYS A 146 -17.82 13.82 -12.12
N PRO A 147 -17.76 13.35 -10.86
CA PRO A 147 -18.02 11.95 -10.56
C PRO A 147 -19.46 11.67 -11.00
N THR A 148 -19.71 10.55 -11.68
CA THR A 148 -21.08 10.17 -11.99
C THR A 148 -21.80 9.91 -10.68
N LEU A 149 -22.68 10.83 -10.29
CA LEU A 149 -23.44 10.74 -9.05
C LEU A 149 -24.32 9.49 -9.12
N LYS A 150 -23.92 8.44 -8.41
CA LYS A 150 -24.77 7.27 -8.21
C LYS A 150 -25.76 7.61 -7.09
N LYS A 151 -27.04 7.30 -7.31
CA LYS A 151 -28.04 7.34 -6.24
C LYS A 151 -27.65 6.28 -5.21
N VAL A 152 -27.01 6.70 -4.13
CA VAL A 152 -26.67 5.82 -3.00
C VAL A 152 -27.70 6.08 -1.90
N SER A 153 -28.50 5.07 -1.55
CA SER A 153 -29.37 5.16 -0.38
C SER A 153 -28.51 5.26 0.88
N LYS A 154 -28.76 6.29 1.71
CA LYS A 154 -28.01 6.54 2.96
C LYS A 154 -28.05 5.35 3.94
N TYR A 155 -29.06 4.49 3.82
CA TYR A 155 -29.33 3.40 4.76
C TYR A 155 -28.99 2.00 4.22
N GLU A 156 -28.81 1.83 2.92
CA GLU A 156 -28.58 0.51 2.30
C GLU A 156 -27.28 -0.14 2.78
N ASN A 157 -26.21 0.65 2.95
CA ASN A 157 -24.95 0.16 3.51
C ASN A 157 -25.02 -0.15 5.01
N LYS A 158 -25.91 0.51 5.77
CA LYS A 158 -26.16 0.21 7.19
C LYS A 158 -27.00 -1.06 7.34
N PHE A 159 -28.01 -1.23 6.48
CA PHE A 159 -28.88 -2.41 6.46
C PHE A 159 -28.12 -3.67 6.01
N ALA A 160 -27.27 -3.58 4.99
CA ALA A 160 -26.41 -4.69 4.56
C ALA A 160 -25.41 -5.15 5.64
N LYS A 161 -24.92 -4.22 6.48
CA LYS A 161 -24.08 -4.57 7.65
C LYS A 161 -24.90 -5.26 8.74
N LEU A 162 -26.14 -4.82 8.99
CA LEU A 162 -27.05 -5.48 9.93
C LEU A 162 -27.42 -6.88 9.47
N GLN A 163 -27.75 -7.05 8.17
CA GLN A 163 -28.09 -8.35 7.62
C GLN A 163 -26.91 -9.32 7.59
N LYS A 164 -25.68 -8.85 7.32
CA LYS A 164 -24.49 -9.72 7.42
C LYS A 164 -24.21 -10.19 8.84
N LYS A 165 -24.30 -9.29 9.83
CA LYS A 165 -24.15 -9.67 11.25
C LYS A 165 -25.27 -10.61 11.69
N ALA A 166 -26.51 -10.36 11.28
CA ALA A 166 -27.64 -11.22 11.58
C ALA A 166 -27.55 -12.58 10.86
N ALA A 167 -27.04 -12.63 9.62
CA ALA A 167 -26.81 -13.87 8.90
C ALA A 167 -25.63 -14.66 9.48
N GLU A 168 -24.50 -14.03 9.83
CA GLU A 168 -23.40 -14.69 10.54
C GLU A 168 -23.83 -15.23 11.91
N PHE A 169 -24.64 -14.46 12.65
CA PHE A 169 -25.17 -14.87 13.95
C PHE A 169 -26.20 -16.00 13.81
N ASN A 170 -27.13 -15.95 12.85
CA ASN A 170 -28.12 -17.01 12.66
C ASN A 170 -27.50 -18.29 12.06
N PHE A 171 -26.62 -18.19 11.07
CA PHE A 171 -26.08 -19.37 10.39
C PHE A 171 -25.11 -20.16 11.29
N ARG A 172 -24.27 -19.47 12.07
CA ARG A 172 -23.31 -20.15 12.98
C ARG A 172 -23.99 -20.73 14.22
N ASN A 173 -25.09 -20.13 14.67
CA ASN A 173 -25.77 -20.55 15.90
C ASN A 173 -26.91 -21.56 15.66
N GLN A 174 -27.46 -21.66 14.44
CA GLN A 174 -28.42 -22.72 14.06
C GLN A 174 -27.79 -24.00 13.49
N LEU A 175 -26.52 -23.96 13.07
CA LEU A 175 -25.81 -25.19 12.70
C LEU A 175 -25.42 -25.94 13.98
N LYS A 176 -26.22 -26.96 14.36
CA LYS A 176 -25.73 -28.02 15.26
C LYS A 176 -24.54 -28.67 14.58
N GLN A 177 -23.31 -28.30 14.97
CA GLN A 177 -22.13 -29.09 14.61
C GLN A 177 -22.35 -30.50 15.15
N VAL A 178 -22.59 -31.45 14.25
CA VAL A 178 -22.60 -32.87 14.60
C VAL A 178 -21.17 -33.20 15.03
N LYS A 179 -20.97 -33.43 16.33
CA LYS A 179 -19.71 -33.94 16.90
C LYS A 179 -19.49 -35.40 16.49
N LYS A 180 -19.40 -35.68 15.19
CA LYS A 180 -18.84 -36.96 14.70
C LYS A 180 -17.36 -36.72 14.43
N LYS A 181 -16.52 -37.28 15.31
CA LYS A 181 -15.05 -37.26 15.23
C LYS A 181 -14.47 -38.19 14.14
N GLU A 182 -15.22 -38.54 13.10
CA GLU A 182 -14.80 -39.52 12.08
C GLU A 182 -14.50 -38.90 10.71
N PHE A 183 -14.64 -37.59 10.53
CA PHE A 183 -14.40 -36.94 9.22
C PHE A 183 -13.46 -35.72 9.25
N THR A 184 -12.78 -35.46 10.36
CA THR A 184 -11.61 -34.57 10.36
C THR A 184 -10.40 -35.36 9.91
N LEU A 185 -10.02 -35.14 8.64
CA LEU A 185 -8.79 -35.61 8.03
C LEU A 185 -7.62 -35.37 8.99
N GLU A 186 -7.04 -36.47 9.44
CA GLU A 186 -5.92 -36.57 10.35
C GLU A 186 -4.64 -36.30 9.54
N GLU A 187 -4.37 -35.04 9.23
CA GLU A 187 -3.05 -34.61 8.79
C GLU A 187 -2.72 -33.28 9.45
N GLU A 188 -1.57 -33.26 10.13
CA GLU A 188 -0.99 -32.16 10.90
C GLU A 188 -1.60 -31.86 12.29
N ASP A 189 -1.25 -32.71 13.26
CA ASP A 189 -0.66 -32.15 14.49
C ASP A 189 0.29 -33.17 15.13
N LYS A 190 1.58 -33.04 14.84
CA LYS A 190 2.66 -33.66 15.62
C LYS A 190 2.86 -32.81 16.87
N GLU A 191 2.38 -33.29 18.02
CA GLU A 191 3.06 -33.09 19.30
C GLU A 191 2.55 -34.09 20.35
N PRO A 192 3.42 -34.84 21.04
CA PRO A 192 3.01 -35.88 21.98
C PRO A 192 2.48 -35.24 23.28
N LYS A 193 1.17 -35.35 23.51
CA LYS A 193 0.58 -34.99 24.80
C LYS A 193 1.15 -35.87 25.90
N LYS A 194 1.86 -35.23 26.83
CA LYS A 194 2.27 -35.80 28.12
C LYS A 194 1.05 -36.43 28.80
N SER A 195 1.21 -37.68 29.23
CA SER A 195 0.21 -38.47 29.92
C SER A 195 -0.07 -37.90 31.32
N GLU A 196 -1.09 -37.07 31.44
CA GLU A 196 -1.78 -36.89 32.73
C GLU A 196 -2.87 -37.96 32.84
N LYS A 197 -2.65 -38.92 33.74
CA LYS A 197 -3.63 -39.94 34.11
C LYS A 197 -4.88 -39.26 34.66
N ALA A 198 -6.05 -39.76 34.26
CA ALA A 198 -7.34 -39.26 34.70
C ALA A 198 -7.55 -39.46 36.22
N GLU A 199 -8.15 -38.47 36.87
CA GLU A 199 -8.32 -38.32 38.34
C GLU A 199 -9.13 -39.42 39.05
N TRP A 200 -9.62 -40.45 38.36
CA TRP A 200 -10.25 -41.62 38.98
C TRP A 200 -9.24 -42.75 39.29
N GLN A 201 -8.00 -42.64 38.83
CA GLN A 201 -6.91 -43.58 39.18
C GLN A 201 -6.18 -43.23 40.48
N THR A 202 -6.59 -42.19 41.21
CA THR A 202 -5.93 -41.75 42.45
C THR A 202 -6.93 -41.51 43.59
N LYS A 203 -7.75 -42.52 43.96
CA LYS A 203 -8.36 -42.56 45.28
C LYS A 203 -8.43 -43.99 45.86
N LYS A 204 -7.65 -44.14 46.95
CA LYS A 204 -7.49 -45.25 47.90
C LYS A 204 -6.63 -46.45 47.46
#